data_AF-A0A7X7PAE6-F1
#
_entry.id   AF-A0A7X7PAE6-F1
#
_cell.length_a   1.000
_cell.length_b   1.000
_cell.length_c   1.000
_cell.angle_alpha   90.00
_cell.angle_beta   90.00
_cell.angle_gamma   90.00
#
_symmetry.space_group_name_H-M   'P 1'
#
loop_
_entity.id
_entity.type
_entity.pdbx_description
1 polymer ?
#
loop_
_entity_poly.entity_id
_entity_poly.type
_entity_poly.pdbx_seq_one_letter_code
_entity_poly.pdbx_strand_id
1 'polypeptide(L)'
;MTALDSSALVALRTTCTPRDDVVSGGLADNHFAAQLDKVVRDATHYPVYGDPDAFFALTYPTSGLRTLLTKTFGRVSGAKGIAAENGVLRPTTSFGGGKTHG
;
A
#
# COMPACT_ATOMS: atom_id res chain seq x y z
N MET A 1 26.35 12.49 8.10
CA MET A 1 25.07 11.89 8.55
C MET A 1 24.80 12.43 9.95
N THR A 2 24.11 13.57 10.01
CA THR A 2 23.86 14.28 11.28
C THR A 2 22.83 13.48 12.07
N ALA A 3 23.16 13.09 13.30
CA ALA A 3 22.21 12.45 14.20
C ALA A 3 20.99 13.36 14.35
N LEU A 4 19.79 12.83 14.11
CA LEU A 4 18.55 13.54 14.39
C LEU A 4 18.49 13.76 15.90
N ASP A 5 18.37 15.03 16.31
CA ASP A 5 18.19 15.39 17.71
C ASP A 5 16.86 14.82 18.22
N SER A 6 16.94 13.81 19.07
CA SER A 6 15.78 13.12 19.66
C SER A 6 14.93 14.04 20.53
N SER A 7 15.42 15.23 20.91
CA SER A 7 14.68 16.19 21.75
C SER A 7 13.52 16.87 21.03
N ALA A 8 13.48 16.80 19.69
CA ALA A 8 12.46 17.44 18.85
C ALA A 8 11.34 16.50 18.37
N LEU A 9 11.40 15.20 18.70
CA LEU A 9 10.39 14.23 18.26
C LEU A 9 9.20 14.19 19.22
N VAL A 10 8.02 14.56 18.72
CA VAL A 10 6.76 14.48 19.48
C VAL A 10 6.18 13.07 19.37
N ALA A 11 5.61 12.58 20.47
CA ALA A 11 4.98 11.26 20.47
C ALA A 11 3.81 11.21 19.47
N LEU A 12 3.75 10.12 18.69
CA LEU A 12 2.77 9.92 17.62
C LEU A 12 1.32 10.04 18.13
N ARG A 13 1.04 9.52 19.34
CA ARG A 13 -0.25 9.65 20.03
C ARG A 13 -0.68 11.09 20.33
N THR A 14 0.26 12.03 20.34
CA THR A 14 0.02 13.46 20.59
C THR A 14 -0.23 14.20 19.28
N THR A 15 0.41 13.79 18.18
CA THR A 15 0.32 14.45 16.87
C THR A 15 -0.73 13.86 15.94
N CYS A 16 -1.19 12.63 16.20
CA CYS A 16 -2.09 11.91 15.33
C CYS A 16 -3.34 11.48 16.10
N THR A 17 -4.50 11.74 15.49
CA THR A 17 -5.78 11.22 15.96
C THR A 17 -6.07 9.89 15.29
N PRO A 18 -6.36 8.81 16.05
CA PRO A 18 -6.83 7.55 15.47
C PRO A 18 -8.12 7.79 14.68
N ARG A 19 -8.32 7.04 13.59
CA ARG A 19 -9.57 7.11 12.83
C ARG A 19 -10.73 6.57 13.66
N ASP A 20 -11.91 7.15 13.50
CA ASP A 20 -13.10 6.81 14.27
C ASP A 20 -13.49 5.33 14.13
N ASP A 21 -13.33 4.76 12.93
CA ASP A 21 -13.62 3.35 12.63
C ASP A 21 -12.71 2.35 13.37
N VAL A 22 -11.47 2.74 13.65
CA VAL A 22 -10.53 1.97 14.49
C VAL A 22 -11.01 1.99 15.94
N VAL A 23 -11.39 3.17 16.45
CA VAL A 23 -11.80 3.34 17.85
C VAL A 23 -13.15 2.68 18.13
N SER A 24 -14.06 2.69 17.17
CA SER A 24 -15.40 2.08 17.29
C SER A 24 -15.39 0.54 17.14
N GLY A 25 -14.25 -0.08 16.82
CA GLY A 25 -14.13 -1.53 16.65
C GLY A 25 -14.83 -2.07 15.39
N GLY A 26 -15.05 -1.24 14.37
CA GLY A 26 -15.81 -1.59 13.16
C GLY A 26 -14.99 -2.29 12.06
N LEU A 27 -13.73 -2.63 12.32
CA LEU A 27 -12.83 -3.15 11.29
C LEU A 27 -12.95 -4.68 11.17
N ALA A 28 -13.62 -5.13 10.11
CA ALA A 28 -13.62 -6.52 9.68
C ALA A 28 -12.30 -6.92 8.98
N ASP A 29 -12.01 -8.23 8.92
CA ASP A 29 -10.78 -8.80 8.35
C ASP A 29 -10.52 -8.37 6.89
N ASN A 30 -11.59 -8.15 6.11
CA ASN A 30 -11.50 -7.68 4.73
C ASN A 30 -10.92 -6.26 4.58
N HIS A 31 -10.83 -5.48 5.67
CA HIS A 31 -10.13 -4.20 5.68
C HIS A 31 -8.61 -4.35 5.78
N PHE A 32 -8.11 -5.49 6.27
CA PHE A 32 -6.68 -5.72 6.48
C PHE A 32 -6.08 -6.67 5.45
N ALA A 33 -6.89 -7.57 4.89
CA ALA A 33 -6.45 -8.51 3.87
C ALA A 33 -7.49 -8.62 2.75
N ALA A 34 -7.19 -8.04 1.60
CA ALA A 34 -7.90 -8.39 0.38
C ALA A 34 -7.51 -9.79 -0.08
N GLN A 35 -8.52 -10.55 -0.51
CA GLN A 35 -8.35 -11.70 -1.41
C GLN A 35 -8.58 -11.19 -2.82
N LEU A 36 -7.54 -11.19 -3.65
CA LEU A 36 -7.58 -10.50 -4.95
C LEU A 36 -8.61 -11.13 -5.89
N ASP A 37 -8.80 -12.45 -5.82
CA ASP A 37 -9.82 -13.17 -6.60
C ASP A 37 -11.24 -12.70 -6.26
N LYS A 38 -11.54 -12.46 -4.98
CA LYS A 38 -12.84 -11.95 -4.52
C LYS A 38 -13.07 -10.50 -4.93
N VAL A 39 -12.05 -9.65 -4.82
CA VAL A 39 -12.13 -8.26 -5.30
C VAL A 39 -12.43 -8.24 -6.80
N VAL A 40 -11.78 -9.10 -7.59
CA VAL A 40 -12.00 -9.18 -9.05
C VAL A 40 -13.41 -9.69 -9.39
N ARG A 41 -13.92 -10.67 -8.62
CA ARG A 41 -15.24 -11.28 -8.89
C ARG A 41 -16.41 -10.47 -8.32
N ASP A 42 -16.19 -9.72 -7.25
CA ASP A 42 -17.22 -8.99 -6.51
C ASP A 42 -16.66 -7.73 -5.86
N ALA A 43 -16.21 -6.78 -6.69
CA ALA A 43 -15.62 -5.52 -6.24
C ALA A 43 -16.55 -4.71 -5.32
N THR A 44 -17.88 -4.83 -5.49
CA THR A 44 -18.87 -4.06 -4.72
C THR A 44 -18.87 -4.40 -3.23
N HIS A 45 -18.49 -5.63 -2.86
CA HIS A 45 -18.34 -6.04 -1.46
C HIS A 45 -16.98 -5.65 -0.85
N TYR A 46 -16.10 -5.03 -1.64
CA TYR A 46 -14.78 -4.56 -1.24
C TYR A 46 -14.59 -3.09 -1.63
N PRO A 47 -15.36 -2.15 -1.06
CA PRO A 47 -15.42 -0.76 -1.55
C PRO A 47 -14.07 -0.05 -1.60
N VAL A 48 -13.14 -0.35 -0.67
CA VAL A 48 -11.78 0.21 -0.70
C VAL A 48 -10.90 -0.39 -1.80
N TYR A 49 -11.04 -1.68 -2.11
CA TYR A 49 -10.19 -2.36 -3.10
C TYR A 49 -10.80 -2.36 -4.51
N GLY A 50 -12.12 -2.18 -4.61
CA GLY A 50 -12.87 -2.10 -5.86
C GLY A 50 -12.87 -0.72 -6.51
N ASP A 51 -12.61 0.34 -5.73
CA ASP A 51 -12.45 1.70 -6.23
C ASP A 51 -10.97 2.13 -6.16
N PRO A 52 -10.30 2.39 -7.30
CA PRO A 52 -8.90 2.80 -7.30
C PRO A 52 -8.66 4.11 -6.55
N ASP A 53 -9.59 5.07 -6.58
CA ASP A 53 -9.41 6.36 -5.92
C ASP A 53 -9.41 6.19 -4.39
N ALA A 54 -10.37 5.43 -3.85
CA ALA A 54 -10.38 5.04 -2.44
C ALA A 54 -9.13 4.24 -2.02
N PHE A 55 -8.70 3.28 -2.83
CA PHE A 55 -7.52 2.46 -2.56
C PHE A 55 -6.25 3.32 -2.42
N PHE A 56 -6.02 4.22 -3.38
CA PHE A 56 -4.81 5.04 -3.40
C PHE A 56 -4.86 6.20 -2.42
N ALA A 57 -6.04 6.69 -2.02
CA ALA A 57 -6.18 7.68 -0.95
C ALA A 57 -5.63 7.17 0.40
N LEU A 58 -5.66 5.85 0.62
CA LEU A 58 -5.12 5.20 1.82
C LEU A 58 -3.67 4.72 1.66
N THR A 59 -3.06 4.93 0.49
CA THR A 59 -1.74 4.41 0.14
C THR A 59 -0.73 5.52 -0.01
N TYR A 60 0.29 5.57 0.86
CA TYR A 60 1.39 6.51 0.67
C TYR A 60 2.34 6.03 -0.46
N PRO A 61 2.53 6.81 -1.54
CA PRO A 61 3.28 6.38 -2.72
C PRO A 61 4.79 6.51 -2.52
N THR A 62 5.36 5.57 -1.77
CA THR A 62 6.81 5.48 -1.55
C THR A 62 7.57 5.35 -2.88
N SER A 63 8.84 5.75 -2.90
CA SER A 63 9.71 5.59 -4.09
C SER A 63 9.78 4.13 -4.58
N GLY A 64 9.84 3.19 -3.64
CA GLY A 64 9.78 1.75 -3.94
C GLY A 64 8.46 1.34 -4.60
N LEU A 65 7.31 1.79 -4.08
CA LEU A 65 6.01 1.49 -4.66
C LEU A 65 5.84 2.10 -6.05
N ARG A 66 6.29 3.35 -6.26
CA ARG A 66 6.30 3.99 -7.58
C ARG A 66 7.15 3.21 -8.58
N THR A 67 8.31 2.72 -8.14
CA THR A 67 9.22 1.90 -8.97
C THR A 67 8.56 0.57 -9.31
N LEU A 68 7.95 -0.10 -8.33
CA LEU A 68 7.20 -1.35 -8.53
C LEU A 68 6.10 -1.18 -9.59
N LEU A 69 5.23 -0.17 -9.43
CA LEU A 69 4.13 0.08 -10.37
C LEU A 69 4.66 0.40 -11.78
N THR A 70 5.68 1.25 -11.89
CA THR A 70 6.28 1.62 -13.19
C THR A 70 6.82 0.39 -13.92
N LYS A 71 7.56 -0.47 -13.21
CA LYS A 71 8.15 -1.69 -13.79
C LYS A 71 7.09 -2.72 -14.18
N THR A 72 6.07 -2.91 -13.33
CA THR A 72 4.98 -3.85 -13.59
C THR A 72 4.17 -3.42 -14.81
N PHE A 73 3.66 -2.18 -14.84
CA PHE A 73 2.84 -1.72 -15.96
C PHE A 73 3.65 -1.51 -17.24
N GLY A 74 4.90 -1.06 -17.13
CA GLY A 74 5.80 -0.96 -18.28
C GLY A 74 6.00 -2.31 -18.96
N ARG A 75 6.10 -3.40 -18.20
CA ARG A 75 6.12 -4.75 -18.78
C ARG A 75 4.82 -5.19 -19.40
N VAL A 76 3.72 -5.09 -18.66
CA VAL A 76 2.41 -5.56 -19.13
C VAL A 76 1.97 -4.83 -20.40
N SER A 77 2.32 -3.55 -20.54
CA SER A 77 2.03 -2.73 -21.72
C SER A 77 3.03 -2.90 -22.88
N GLY A 78 4.12 -3.66 -22.70
CA GLY A 78 5.15 -3.83 -23.73
C GLY A 78 6.06 -2.60 -23.93
N ALA A 79 6.15 -1.71 -22.95
CA ALA A 79 7.08 -0.59 -22.98
C ALA A 79 8.55 -1.05 -23.11
N LYS A 80 9.44 -0.16 -23.54
CA LYS A 80 10.89 -0.43 -23.68
C LYS A 80 11.70 0.39 -22.68
N GLY A 81 12.96 0.01 -22.48
CA GLY A 81 13.90 0.73 -21.62
C GLY A 81 13.62 0.55 -20.13
N ILE A 82 13.90 1.58 -19.33
CA ILE A 82 13.87 1.51 -17.86
C ILE A 82 12.51 1.06 -17.33
N ALA A 83 11.40 1.38 -18.00
CA ALA A 83 10.07 0.95 -17.55
C ALA A 83 9.84 -0.57 -17.66
N ALA A 84 10.61 -1.30 -18.48
CA ALA A 84 10.39 -2.73 -18.74
C ALA A 84 11.65 -3.60 -18.61
N GLU A 85 12.78 -3.03 -18.20
CA GLU A 85 14.01 -3.78 -17.89
C GLU A 85 13.84 -4.65 -16.63
N ASN A 86 14.65 -5.71 -16.49
CA ASN A 86 14.77 -6.61 -15.33
C ASN A 86 13.48 -7.31 -14.83
N GLY A 87 13.36 -8.60 -15.16
CA GLY A 87 12.18 -9.48 -14.96
C GLY A 87 11.68 -9.63 -13.53
N VAL A 88 12.55 -9.30 -12.57
CA VAL A 88 12.46 -9.76 -11.21
C VAL A 88 12.39 -8.56 -10.29
N LEU A 89 11.29 -8.45 -9.56
CA LEU A 89 11.09 -7.44 -8.53
C LEU A 89 11.13 -8.16 -7.18
N ARG A 90 11.93 -7.65 -6.24
CA ARG A 90 12.03 -8.19 -4.89
C ARG A 90 11.53 -7.15 -3.89
N PRO A 91 10.25 -7.18 -3.50
CA PRO A 91 9.73 -6.30 -2.46
C PRO A 91 10.43 -6.59 -1.12
N THR A 92 11.12 -5.59 -0.58
CA THR A 92 11.74 -5.64 0.75
C THR A 92 10.90 -4.83 1.73
N THR A 93 9.64 -5.20 1.95
CA THR A 93 8.82 -4.57 2.99
C THR A 93 8.85 -5.41 4.27
N SER A 94 8.70 -4.76 5.43
CA SER A 94 8.57 -5.44 6.73
C SER A 94 7.26 -6.24 6.84
N PHE A 95 7.08 -7.00 7.92
CA PHE A 95 5.83 -7.73 8.20
C PHE A 95 4.60 -6.79 8.10
N GLY A 96 3.50 -7.28 7.53
CA GLY A 96 2.30 -6.47 7.25
C GLY A 96 2.38 -5.56 6.00
N GLY A 97 3.53 -5.47 5.33
CA GLY A 97 3.71 -4.60 4.15
C GLY A 97 3.18 -5.15 2.82
N GLY A 98 2.12 -5.98 2.83
CA GLY A 98 1.40 -6.41 1.62
C GLY A 98 2.18 -7.24 0.59
N LYS A 99 3.25 -7.96 0.99
CA LYS A 99 4.06 -8.79 0.05
C LYS A 99 3.31 -9.97 -0.54
N THR A 100 2.31 -10.44 0.18
CA THR A 100 1.52 -11.62 -0.16
C THR A 100 0.11 -11.36 0.35
N HIS A 101 -0.81 -11.18 -0.60
CA HIS A 101 -2.22 -11.43 -0.40
C HIS A 101 -2.48 -12.79 -1.05
N GLY A 102 -3.10 -13.71 -0.29
CA GLY A 102 -3.49 -15.03 -0.78
C GLY A 102 -4.70 -14.96 -1.69
#